data_AF-A0A950DZI3-F1
#
_entry.id   AF-A0A950DZI3-F1
#
_cell.length_a   1.000
_cell.length_b   1.000
_cell.length_c   1.000
_cell.angle_alpha   90.00
_cell.angle_beta   90.00
_cell.angle_gamma   90.00
#
_symmetry.space_group_name_H-M   'P 1'
#
loop_
_entity.id
_entity.type
_entity.pdbx_description
1 polymer ?
#
loop_
_entity_poly.entity_id
_entity_poly.type
_entity_poly.pdbx_seq_one_letter_code
_entity_poly.pdbx_strand_id
1 'polypeptide(L)'
;GHAVGACNLGAILEYEGDLAGARRAYERSDSRGDPVGSYNLGLRLENEGEREQAKAAYRRAEQRGHAEAACNLGLLLKQEGDRDGALEAFRRADERGSQDVAEVARAEMLALAAEEGER
;
A
#
# COMPACT_ATOMS: atom_id res chain seq x y z
N GLY A 1 13.47 15.21 -14.70
CA GLY A 1 14.47 14.14 -14.59
C GLY A 1 14.05 13.09 -13.57
N HIS A 2 13.42 12.00 -14.04
CA HIS A 2 13.28 10.66 -13.45
C HIS A 2 12.76 10.53 -12.01
N ALA A 3 11.43 10.59 -11.83
CA ALA A 3 10.77 10.06 -10.62
C ALA A 3 11.00 8.54 -10.51
N VAL A 4 10.85 7.83 -11.64
CA VAL A 4 11.18 6.40 -11.83
C VAL A 4 12.59 6.02 -11.34
N GLY A 5 13.57 6.91 -11.49
CA GLY A 5 14.95 6.62 -11.07
C GLY A 5 15.14 6.53 -9.56
N ALA A 6 14.35 7.27 -8.78
CA ALA A 6 14.41 7.22 -7.32
C ALA A 6 13.74 5.94 -6.77
N CYS A 7 12.66 5.49 -7.41
CA CYS A 7 12.01 4.22 -7.09
C CYS A 7 12.94 3.02 -7.36
N ASN A 8 13.58 2.98 -8.54
CA ASN A 8 14.49 1.89 -8.89
C ASN A 8 15.72 1.85 -7.98
N LEU A 9 16.24 3.01 -7.58
CA LEU A 9 17.34 3.10 -6.62
C LEU A 9 16.93 2.53 -5.25
N GLY A 10 15.73 2.85 -4.77
CA GLY A 10 15.24 2.30 -3.50
C GLY A 10 15.18 0.77 -3.51
N ALA A 11 14.69 0.17 -4.60
CA ALA A 11 14.61 -1.28 -4.73
C ALA A 11 15.99 -1.96 -4.77
N ILE A 12 16.98 -1.34 -5.42
CA ILE A 12 18.37 -1.82 -5.43
C ILE A 12 18.96 -1.76 -4.02
N LEU A 13 18.74 -0.65 -3.29
CA LEU A 13 19.25 -0.48 -1.92
C LEU A 13 18.63 -1.49 -0.95
N GLU A 14 17.34 -1.84 -1.10
CA GLU A 14 16.73 -2.92 -0.32
C GLU A 14 17.38 -4.27 -0.60
N TYR A 15 17.67 -4.57 -1.87
CA TYR A 15 18.37 -5.80 -2.24
C TYR A 15 19.79 -5.85 -1.65
N GLU A 16 20.47 -4.71 -1.56
CA GLU A 16 21.79 -4.58 -0.94
C GLU A 16 21.74 -4.54 0.60
N GLY A 17 20.54 -4.50 1.20
CA GLY A 17 20.33 -4.43 2.64
C GLY A 17 20.44 -3.03 3.26
N ASP A 18 20.65 -1.99 2.45
CA ASP A 18 20.61 -0.59 2.90
C ASP A 18 19.17 -0.08 2.98
N LEU A 19 18.47 -0.54 4.01
CA LEU A 19 17.07 -0.19 4.26
C LEU A 19 16.88 1.31 4.55
N ALA A 20 17.89 1.97 5.12
CA ALA A 20 17.84 3.40 5.41
C ALA A 20 18.02 4.24 4.13
N GLY A 21 18.93 3.82 3.25
CA GLY A 21 19.08 4.38 1.91
C GLY A 21 17.83 4.19 1.06
N ALA A 22 17.23 2.99 1.10
CA ALA A 22 16.00 2.69 0.40
C ALA A 22 14.83 3.59 0.84
N ARG A 23 14.63 3.74 2.16
CA ARG A 23 13.62 4.65 2.71
C ARG A 23 13.78 6.07 2.17
N ARG A 24 14.99 6.62 2.22
CA ARG A 24 15.28 7.97 1.70
C ARG A 24 15.03 8.09 0.20
N ALA A 25 15.34 7.05 -0.57
CA ALA A 25 15.08 7.02 -2.01
C ALA A 25 13.56 7.01 -2.30
N TYR A 26 12.78 6.23 -1.55
CA TYR A 26 11.33 6.21 -1.66
C TYR A 26 10.68 7.51 -1.18
N GLU A 27 11.13 8.12 -0.08
CA GLU A 27 10.69 9.45 0.38
C GLU A 27 10.94 10.53 -0.69
N ARG A 28 12.10 10.47 -1.34
CA ARG A 28 12.41 11.37 -2.47
C ARG A 28 11.51 11.10 -3.68
N SER A 29 11.09 9.87 -3.90
CA SER A 29 10.15 9.52 -4.98
C SER A 29 8.73 10.01 -4.65
N ASP A 30 8.26 9.75 -3.43
CA ASP A 30 6.95 10.17 -2.91
C ASP A 30 6.80 11.69 -2.88
N SER A 31 7.82 12.43 -2.45
CA SER A 31 7.81 13.91 -2.45
C SER A 31 7.73 14.51 -3.86
N ARG A 32 8.06 13.72 -4.89
CA ARG A 32 7.99 14.13 -6.29
C ARG A 32 6.69 13.73 -6.98
N GLY A 33 5.74 13.16 -6.24
CA GLY A 33 4.45 12.76 -6.78
C GLY A 33 4.44 11.41 -7.47
N ASP A 34 5.48 10.58 -7.29
CA ASP A 34 5.52 9.24 -7.90
C ASP A 34 4.57 8.28 -7.17
N PRO A 35 3.53 7.72 -7.83
CA PRO A 35 2.65 6.73 -7.21
C PRO A 35 3.40 5.49 -6.72
N VAL A 36 4.39 5.00 -7.47
CA VAL A 36 5.17 3.80 -7.10
C VAL A 36 6.09 4.11 -5.93
N GLY A 37 6.65 5.33 -5.92
CA GLY A 37 7.44 5.83 -4.78
C GLY A 37 6.64 5.87 -3.48
N SER A 38 5.41 6.36 -3.51
CA SER A 38 4.51 6.34 -2.37
C SER A 38 4.17 4.92 -1.89
N TYR A 39 3.93 4.02 -2.84
CA TYR A 39 3.59 2.63 -2.54
C TYR A 39 4.75 1.91 -1.84
N ASN A 40 5.95 2.00 -2.38
CA ASN A 40 7.15 1.37 -1.80
C ASN A 40 7.54 2.01 -0.46
N LEU A 41 7.32 3.32 -0.29
CA LEU A 41 7.45 3.95 1.02
C LEU A 41 6.47 3.35 2.03
N GLY A 42 5.22 3.09 1.62
CA GLY A 42 4.22 2.43 2.44
C GLY A 42 4.66 1.04 2.91
N LEU A 43 5.15 0.20 1.98
CA LEU A 43 5.68 -1.14 2.30
C LEU A 43 6.85 -1.06 3.30
N ARG A 44 7.76 -0.10 3.10
CA ARG A 44 8.91 0.05 3.97
C ARG A 44 8.49 0.47 5.39
N LEU A 45 7.58 1.44 5.51
CA LEU A 45 7.05 1.91 6.78
C LEU A 45 6.27 0.82 7.51
N GLU A 46 5.50 0.01 6.78
CA GLU A 46 4.80 -1.15 7.33
C GLU A 46 5.79 -2.16 7.93
N ASN A 47 6.86 -2.48 7.21
CA ASN A 47 7.94 -3.35 7.69
C ASN A 47 8.70 -2.77 8.89
N GLU A 48 8.71 -1.44 9.06
CA GLU A 48 9.27 -0.75 10.23
C GLU A 48 8.28 -0.67 11.41
N GLY A 49 7.04 -1.10 11.22
CA GLY A 49 5.96 -0.99 12.22
C GLY A 49 5.35 0.41 12.31
N GLU A 50 5.74 1.34 11.43
CA GLU A 50 5.22 2.71 11.32
C GLU A 50 3.85 2.73 10.61
N ARG A 51 2.86 2.00 11.17
CA ARG A 51 1.55 1.73 10.54
C ARG A 51 0.80 2.97 10.08
N GLU A 52 0.71 4.02 10.92
CA GLU A 52 0.02 5.27 10.54
C GLU A 52 0.65 5.95 9.34
N GLN A 53 1.99 5.97 9.29
CA GLN A 53 2.72 6.57 8.17
C GLN A 53 2.60 5.71 6.92
N ALA A 54 2.55 4.37 7.06
CA ALA A 54 2.27 3.44 5.98
C ALA A 54 0.89 3.70 5.36
N LYS A 55 -0.16 3.83 6.18
CA LYS A 55 -1.52 4.19 5.71
C LYS A 55 -1.51 5.51 4.94
N ALA A 56 -0.81 6.52 5.46
CA ALA A 56 -0.71 7.80 4.78
C ALA A 56 0.01 7.69 3.43
N ALA A 57 1.06 6.88 3.33
CA ALA A 57 1.80 6.64 2.09
C ALA A 57 0.95 5.87 1.06
N TYR A 58 0.25 4.81 1.48
CA TYR A 58 -0.67 4.08 0.61
C TYR A 58 -1.83 4.95 0.11
N ARG A 59 -2.42 5.81 0.95
CA ARG A 59 -3.43 6.78 0.50
C ARG A 59 -2.89 7.75 -0.56
N ARG A 60 -1.64 8.21 -0.41
CA ARG A 60 -1.00 9.06 -1.45
C ARG A 60 -0.81 8.28 -2.75
N ALA A 61 -0.36 7.04 -2.67
CA ALA A 61 -0.19 6.16 -3.83
C ALA A 61 -1.52 5.95 -4.56
N GLU A 62 -2.59 5.63 -3.83
CA GLU A 62 -3.95 5.47 -4.35
C GLU A 62 -4.44 6.75 -5.06
N GLN A 63 -4.30 7.91 -4.41
CA GLN A 63 -4.69 9.21 -4.99
C GLN A 63 -3.92 9.55 -6.28
N ARG A 64 -2.72 8.99 -6.44
CA ARG A 64 -1.85 9.15 -7.62
C ARG A 64 -2.05 8.06 -8.68
N GLY A 65 -3.01 7.16 -8.47
CA GLY A 65 -3.40 6.13 -9.44
C GLY A 65 -2.78 4.74 -9.20
N HIS A 66 -2.12 4.50 -8.07
CA HIS A 66 -1.63 3.17 -7.70
C HIS A 66 -2.73 2.35 -7.04
N ALA A 67 -3.55 1.65 -7.82
CA ALA A 67 -4.72 0.94 -7.30
C ALA A 67 -4.38 -0.19 -6.30
N GLU A 68 -3.23 -0.86 -6.45
CA GLU A 68 -2.76 -1.86 -5.47
C GLU A 68 -2.57 -1.29 -4.05
N ALA A 69 -2.33 0.02 -3.93
CA ALA A 69 -2.16 0.63 -2.62
C ALA A 69 -3.46 0.61 -1.79
N ALA A 70 -4.62 0.58 -2.43
CA ALA A 70 -5.90 0.44 -1.74
C ALA A 70 -6.06 -0.95 -1.11
N CYS A 71 -5.54 -2.02 -1.75
CA CYS A 71 -5.52 -3.36 -1.16
C CYS A 71 -4.65 -3.41 0.10
N ASN A 72 -3.41 -2.90 0.04
CA ASN A 72 -2.53 -2.92 1.21
C ASN A 72 -3.05 -2.03 2.34
N LEU A 73 -3.69 -0.90 2.01
CA LEU A 73 -4.40 -0.09 3.00
C LEU A 73 -5.52 -0.90 3.69
N GLY A 74 -6.31 -1.66 2.92
CA GLY A 74 -7.35 -2.51 3.45
C GLY A 74 -6.82 -3.62 4.38
N LEU A 75 -5.72 -4.26 3.99
CA LEU A 75 -5.04 -5.26 4.81
C LEU A 75 -4.55 -4.66 6.14
N LEU A 76 -3.97 -3.46 6.11
CA LEU A 76 -3.48 -2.81 7.32
C LEU A 76 -4.63 -2.45 8.27
N LEU A 77 -5.74 -1.92 7.74
CA LEU A 77 -6.93 -1.60 8.52
C LEU A 77 -7.57 -2.86 9.13
N LYS A 78 -7.61 -3.96 8.37
CA LYS A 78 -8.05 -5.27 8.86
C LYS A 78 -7.19 -5.74 10.05
N GLN A 79 -5.86 -5.61 9.95
CA GLN A 79 -4.95 -5.97 11.06
C GLN A 79 -5.15 -5.11 12.31
N GLU A 80 -5.58 -3.85 12.14
CA GLU A 80 -5.92 -2.95 13.25
C GLU A 80 -7.33 -3.18 13.81
N GLY A 81 -8.11 -4.08 13.21
CA GLY A 81 -9.50 -4.34 13.58
C GLY A 81 -10.50 -3.32 13.03
N ASP A 82 -10.06 -2.36 12.20
CA ASP A 82 -10.93 -1.43 11.47
C ASP A 82 -11.51 -2.13 10.23
N ARG A 83 -12.51 -2.95 10.48
CA ARG A 83 -13.20 -3.74 9.48
C ARG A 83 -13.93 -2.87 8.45
N ASP A 84 -14.63 -1.83 8.89
CA ASP A 84 -15.36 -0.93 8.01
C ASP A 84 -14.40 -0.20 7.07
N GLY A 85 -13.29 0.31 7.62
CA GLY A 85 -12.22 0.93 6.83
C GLY A 85 -11.58 -0.05 5.84
N ALA A 86 -11.39 -1.31 6.24
CA ALA A 86 -10.86 -2.35 5.37
C ALA A 86 -11.80 -2.66 4.19
N LEU A 87 -13.10 -2.83 4.46
CA LEU A 87 -14.13 -3.05 3.42
C LEU A 87 -14.16 -1.90 2.41
N GLU A 88 -14.13 -0.65 2.88
CA GLU A 88 -14.09 0.50 1.99
C GLU A 88 -12.84 0.53 1.13
N ALA A 89 -11.68 0.19 1.69
CA ALA A 89 -10.42 0.16 0.97
C ALA A 89 -10.41 -0.96 -0.09
N PHE A 90 -10.87 -2.16 0.24
CA PHE A 90 -11.01 -3.25 -0.73
C PHE A 90 -12.03 -2.94 -1.82
N ARG A 91 -13.15 -2.28 -1.49
CA ARG A 91 -14.10 -1.82 -2.52
C ARG A 91 -13.44 -0.85 -3.51
N ARG A 92 -12.64 0.10 -3.02
CA ARG A 92 -11.88 1.01 -3.89
C ARG A 92 -10.85 0.25 -4.74
N ALA A 93 -10.21 -0.77 -4.19
CA ALA A 93 -9.29 -1.64 -4.91
C ALA A 93 -10.00 -2.46 -6.01
N ASP A 94 -11.21 -2.96 -5.74
CA ASP A 94 -12.05 -3.66 -6.73
C ASP A 94 -12.51 -2.76 -7.87
N GLU A 95 -12.91 -1.52 -7.55
CA GLU A 95 -13.40 -0.55 -8.54
C GLU A 95 -12.28 0.02 -9.44
N ARG A 96 -11.04 0.09 -8.93
CA ARG A 96 -9.93 0.83 -9.58
C ARG A 96 -8.74 -0.05 -9.95
N GLY A 97 -8.68 -1.27 -9.42
CA GLY A 97 -7.58 -2.21 -9.59
C GLY A 97 -7.56 -2.90 -10.95
N SER A 98 -6.45 -3.60 -11.21
CA SER A 98 -6.42 -4.63 -12.24
C SER A 98 -7.34 -5.78 -11.83
N GLN A 99 -7.62 -6.69 -12.78
CA GLN A 99 -8.42 -7.88 -12.50
C GLN A 99 -7.86 -8.69 -11.31
N ASP A 100 -6.54 -8.82 -11.21
CA ASP A 100 -5.88 -9.54 -10.11
C ASP A 100 -6.10 -8.84 -8.76
N VAL A 101 -6.00 -7.51 -8.73
CA VAL A 101 -6.25 -6.70 -7.52
C VAL A 101 -7.70 -6.79 -7.10
N ALA A 102 -8.62 -6.74 -8.05
CA ALA A 102 -10.04 -6.90 -7.82
C ALA A 102 -10.38 -8.29 -7.27
N GLU A 103 -9.76 -9.34 -7.78
CA GLU A 103 -9.95 -10.70 -7.27
C GLU A 103 -9.50 -10.84 -5.81
N VAL A 104 -8.31 -10.32 -5.48
CA VAL A 104 -7.81 -10.30 -4.10
C VAL A 104 -8.73 -9.48 -3.19
N ALA A 105 -9.14 -8.29 -3.62
CA ALA A 105 -10.04 -7.44 -2.86
C ALA A 105 -11.38 -8.12 -2.56
N ARG A 106 -11.97 -8.80 -3.55
CA ARG A 106 -13.22 -9.56 -3.39
C ARG A 106 -13.06 -10.72 -2.42
N ALA A 107 -11.95 -11.45 -2.50
CA ALA A 107 -11.66 -12.55 -1.58
C ALA A 107 -11.56 -12.04 -0.13
N GLU A 108 -10.85 -10.94 0.10
CA GLU A 108 -10.74 -10.33 1.43
C GLU A 108 -12.08 -9.79 1.95
N MET A 109 -12.89 -9.16 1.09
CA MET A 109 -14.24 -8.72 1.47
C MET A 109 -15.15 -9.88 1.86
N LEU A 110 -15.07 -11.01 1.13
CA LEU A 110 -15.82 -12.22 1.46
C LEU A 110 -15.34 -12.83 2.79
N ALA A 111 -14.02 -12.88 3.01
CA ALA A 111 -13.44 -13.39 4.24
C ALA A 111 -13.89 -12.56 5.45
N LEU A 112 -13.88 -11.23 5.31
CA LEU A 112 -14.47 -10.34 6.31
C LEU A 112 -15.93 -10.73 6.52
N ALA A 113 -16.79 -10.72 5.50
CA ALA A 113 -18.22 -11.05 5.66
C ALA A 113 -18.47 -12.39 6.37
N ALA A 114 -17.64 -13.41 6.14
CA ALA A 114 -17.74 -14.71 6.82
C ALA A 114 -17.49 -14.62 8.34
N GLU A 115 -16.50 -13.83 8.77
CA GLU A 115 -16.19 -13.62 10.21
C GLU A 115 -17.34 -12.98 11.01
N GLU A 116 -18.32 -12.37 10.33
CA GLU A 116 -19.53 -11.80 10.96
C GLU A 116 -20.62 -12.85 11.18
N GLY A 117 -20.71 -13.87 10.32
CA GLY A 117 -21.70 -14.94 10.43
C GLY A 117 -21.42 -15.94 11.55
N GLU A 118 -20.21 -15.90 12.12
CA GLU A 118 -19.75 -16.81 13.19
C GLU A 118 -19.89 -16.20 14.61
N ARG A 119 -20.43 -14.99 14.74
CA ARG A 119 -20.62 -14.30 16.04
C ARG A 119 -22.05 -14.35 16.56
#